data_AF-A0A2W6TYN6-F1
#
_entry.id   AF-A0A2W6TYN6-F1
#
_cell.length_a   1.000
_cell.length_b   1.000
_cell.length_c   1.000
_cell.angle_alpha   90.00
_cell.angle_beta   90.00
_cell.angle_gamma   90.00
#
_symmetry.space_group_name_H-M   'P 1'
#
loop_
_entity.id
_entity.type
_entity.pdbx_description
1 polymer ?
#
loop_
_entity_poly.entity_id
_entity_poly.type
_entity_poly.pdbx_seq_one_letter_code
_entity_poly.pdbx_strand_id
1 'polypeptide(L)'
;MNGLPNRQVLLLLTFALCVLGGYWLTLLAVPNLMMRTAMHRLSDGGAAVNRFLFAGPTTPASRRVVRPAPDLAYGSCVYDLVAGPLDVGARVTEGGGYTSLSVFAANSDNIAVFDSLTHPGGVGFVLALPGQAVPADRAVIRSPSARGIILDRRLAPTAADFARADAARRFDLCAPMVRTVR
;
A
#
# COMPACT_ATOMS: atom_id res chain seq x y z
N MET A 1 49.52 -3.36 -28.59
CA MET A 1 48.96 -2.56 -29.70
C MET A 1 47.45 -2.64 -29.62
N ASN A 2 46.80 -1.74 -28.87
CA ASN A 2 45.34 -1.73 -28.74
C ASN A 2 44.78 -0.88 -29.89
N GLY A 3 44.32 -1.55 -30.96
CA GLY A 3 43.55 -0.89 -32.00
C GLY A 3 42.26 -0.36 -31.40
N LEU A 4 42.06 0.97 -31.45
CA LEU A 4 40.82 1.60 -31.02
C LEU A 4 39.64 0.93 -31.75
N PRO A 5 38.55 0.59 -31.03
CA PRO A 5 37.40 -0.05 -31.65
C PRO A 5 36.82 0.84 -32.76
N ASN A 6 36.39 0.21 -33.87
CA ASN A 6 35.74 0.89 -35.00
C ASN A 6 34.64 1.84 -34.48
N ARG A 7 34.60 3.08 -34.98
CA ARG A 7 33.60 4.10 -34.60
C ARG A 7 32.18 3.54 -34.60
N GLN A 8 31.85 2.69 -35.57
CA GLN A 8 30.53 2.03 -35.64
C GLN A 8 30.27 1.09 -34.45
N VAL A 9 31.28 0.31 -34.05
CA VAL A 9 31.19 -0.57 -32.87
C VAL A 9 31.01 0.26 -31.60
N LEU A 10 31.75 1.36 -31.45
CA LEU A 10 31.59 2.26 -30.30
C LEU A 10 30.18 2.88 -30.24
N LEU A 11 29.65 3.30 -31.39
CA LEU A 11 28.29 3.83 -31.47
C LEU A 11 27.23 2.78 -31.13
N LEU A 12 27.36 1.56 -31.63
CA LEU A 12 26.44 0.46 -31.32
C LEU A 12 26.48 0.07 -29.84
N LEU A 13 27.67 0.01 -29.23
CA LEU A 13 27.83 -0.25 -27.81
C LEU A 13 27.19 0.85 -26.96
N THR A 14 27.36 2.12 -27.35
CA THR A 14 26.77 3.25 -26.65
C THR A 14 25.24 3.23 -26.75
N PHE A 15 24.71 2.97 -27.94
CA PHE A 15 23.27 2.81 -28.15
C PHE A 15 22.70 1.67 -27.29
N ALA A 16 23.32 0.50 -27.33
CA ALA A 16 22.90 -0.65 -26.52
C ALA A 16 22.93 -0.32 -25.02
N LEU A 17 23.98 0.36 -24.54
CA LEU A 17 24.08 0.78 -23.15
C LEU A 17 22.96 1.76 -22.76
N CYS A 18 22.65 2.74 -23.61
CA CYS A 18 21.55 3.67 -23.35
C CYS A 18 20.19 2.97 -23.33
N VAL A 19 19.95 2.03 -24.25
CA VAL A 19 18.70 1.26 -24.29
C VAL A 19 18.56 0.40 -23.03
N LEU A 20 19.58 -0.37 -22.68
CA LEU A 20 19.57 -1.22 -21.48
C LEU A 20 19.47 -0.38 -20.20
N GLY A 21 20.26 0.69 -20.10
CA GLY A 21 20.23 1.61 -18.97
C GLY A 21 18.87 2.30 -18.82
N GLY A 22 18.31 2.80 -19.91
CA GLY A 22 16.99 3.43 -19.92
C GLY A 22 15.87 2.46 -19.56
N TYR A 23 15.93 1.22 -20.08
CA TYR A 23 15.00 0.15 -19.73
C TYR A 23 15.01 -0.17 -18.23
N TRP A 24 16.18 -0.47 -17.67
CA TRP A 24 16.34 -0.78 -16.24
C TRP A 24 15.95 0.39 -15.35
N LEU A 25 16.36 1.61 -15.72
CA LEU A 25 15.99 2.82 -14.99
C LEU A 25 14.47 2.99 -14.96
N THR A 26 13.79 2.77 -16.09
CA THR A 26 12.33 2.88 -16.17
C THR A 26 11.64 1.85 -15.27
N LEU A 27 12.07 0.59 -15.31
CA LEU A 27 11.52 -0.48 -14.48
C LEU A 27 11.65 -0.19 -12.98
N LEU A 28 12.78 0.37 -12.55
CA LEU A 28 13.03 0.66 -11.14
C LEU A 28 12.37 1.98 -10.67
N ALA A 29 12.32 3.00 -11.53
CA ALA A 29 11.86 4.33 -11.15
C ALA A 29 10.33 4.50 -11.25
N VAL A 30 9.68 3.91 -12.25
CA VAL A 30 8.25 4.14 -12.52
C VAL A 30 7.36 3.72 -11.36
N PRO A 31 7.49 2.52 -10.76
CA PRO A 31 6.62 2.11 -9.64
C PRO A 31 6.72 3.07 -8.45
N ASN A 32 7.93 3.47 -8.09
CA ASN A 32 8.19 4.42 -7.01
C ASN A 32 7.56 5.80 -7.29
N LEU A 33 7.66 6.29 -8.53
CA LEU A 33 7.04 7.56 -8.94
C LEU A 33 5.50 7.50 -8.87
N MET A 34 4.92 6.38 -9.33
CA MET A 34 3.47 6.15 -9.27
C MET A 34 2.99 6.08 -7.82
N MET A 35 3.68 5.31 -6.97
CA MET A 35 3.36 5.19 -5.55
C MET A 35 3.50 6.51 -4.80
N ARG A 36 4.51 7.33 -5.10
CA ARG A 36 4.62 8.68 -4.53
C ARG A 36 3.37 9.53 -4.83
N THR A 37 2.91 9.48 -6.08
CA THR A 37 1.71 10.20 -6.52
C THR A 37 0.45 9.63 -5.86
N ALA A 38 0.33 8.29 -5.77
CA ALA A 38 -0.78 7.62 -5.12
C ALA A 38 -0.85 7.96 -3.63
N MET A 39 0.27 7.86 -2.91
CA MET A 39 0.38 8.23 -1.50
C MET A 39 -0.02 9.69 -1.28
N HIS A 40 0.46 10.61 -2.12
CA HIS A 40 0.07 12.02 -2.02
C HIS A 40 -1.45 12.22 -2.18
N ARG A 41 -2.08 11.53 -3.14
CA ARG A 41 -3.53 11.63 -3.38
C ARG A 41 -4.38 10.95 -2.31
N LEU A 42 -3.93 9.81 -1.79
CA LEU A 42 -4.65 9.00 -0.79
C LEU A 42 -4.45 9.51 0.65
N SER A 43 -3.53 10.45 0.87
CA SER A 43 -3.31 11.10 2.18
C SER A 43 -3.80 12.55 2.20
N ASP A 44 -4.68 12.95 1.28
CA ASP A 44 -5.15 14.34 1.12
C ASP A 44 -3.97 15.35 1.08
N GLY A 45 -2.98 15.08 0.24
CA GLY A 45 -1.78 15.91 0.12
C GLY A 45 -0.77 15.75 1.26
N GLY A 46 -0.86 14.68 2.05
CA GLY A 46 -0.01 14.42 3.20
C GLY A 46 -0.64 14.81 4.54
N ALA A 47 -1.83 15.40 4.55
CA ALA A 47 -2.56 15.73 5.76
C ALA A 47 -3.05 14.50 6.54
N ALA A 48 -3.14 13.34 5.89
CA ALA A 48 -3.64 12.09 6.46
C ALA A 48 -2.66 10.93 6.27
N VAL A 49 -1.57 10.95 7.05
CA VAL A 49 -0.59 9.86 7.17
C VAL A 49 -0.81 9.14 8.50
N ASN A 50 -0.59 7.82 8.53
CA ASN A 50 -0.79 6.97 9.71
C ASN A 50 -2.21 7.07 10.28
N ARG A 51 -3.21 7.08 9.40
CA ARG A 51 -4.63 6.95 9.70
C ARG A 51 -5.39 6.47 8.46
N PHE A 52 -6.50 5.78 8.68
CA PHE A 52 -7.38 5.39 7.57
C PHE A 52 -8.20 6.58 7.05
N LEU A 53 -8.28 6.67 5.73
CA LEU A 53 -9.26 7.46 5.00
C LEU A 53 -10.19 6.52 4.25
N PHE A 54 -11.47 6.86 4.24
CA PHE A 54 -12.52 6.02 3.67
C PHE A 54 -13.16 6.72 2.48
N ALA A 55 -13.11 6.09 1.31
CA ALA A 55 -13.75 6.61 0.11
C ALA A 55 -15.26 6.38 0.18
N GLY A 56 -16.04 7.34 -0.33
CA GLY A 56 -17.47 7.13 -0.60
C GLY A 56 -17.70 6.07 -1.69
N PRO A 57 -18.97 5.75 -2.00
CA PRO A 57 -19.30 4.81 -3.07
C PRO A 57 -18.63 5.19 -4.39
N THR A 58 -18.14 4.19 -5.10
CA THR A 58 -17.56 4.36 -6.43
C THR A 58 -18.64 4.85 -7.40
N THR A 59 -18.36 5.91 -8.15
CA THR A 59 -19.27 6.48 -9.16
C THR A 59 -18.53 6.67 -10.48
N PRO A 60 -19.21 6.90 -11.62
CA PRO A 60 -18.52 7.25 -12.87
C PRO A 60 -17.60 8.50 -12.76
N ALA A 61 -17.80 9.33 -11.73
CA ALA A 61 -16.98 10.49 -11.41
C ALA A 61 -15.80 10.19 -10.47
N SER A 62 -15.73 9.02 -9.82
CA SER A 62 -14.58 8.66 -8.98
C SER A 62 -13.35 8.33 -9.84
N ARG A 63 -12.62 9.37 -10.24
CA ARG A 63 -11.43 9.31 -11.12
C ARG A 63 -10.09 9.46 -10.39
N ARG A 64 -10.09 9.45 -9.04
CA ARG A 64 -8.85 9.57 -8.24
C ARG A 64 -7.93 8.34 -8.39
N VAL A 65 -8.52 7.17 -8.60
CA VAL A 65 -7.87 5.90 -8.91
C VAL A 65 -8.42 5.40 -10.25
N VAL A 66 -7.59 4.78 -11.09
CA VAL A 66 -8.00 4.30 -12.43
C VAL A 66 -8.81 3.01 -12.28
N ARG A 67 -10.02 2.98 -12.86
CA ARG A 67 -10.97 1.84 -12.85
C ARG A 67 -11.24 1.26 -11.44
N PRO A 68 -11.79 2.05 -10.50
CA PRO A 68 -12.26 1.51 -9.23
C PRO A 68 -13.39 0.50 -9.47
N ALA A 69 -13.41 -0.58 -8.71
CA ALA A 69 -14.49 -1.56 -8.78
C ALA A 69 -15.75 -0.97 -8.11
N PRO A 70 -16.90 -0.97 -8.80
CA PRO A 70 -18.12 -0.33 -8.28
C PRO A 70 -18.75 -1.09 -7.11
N ASP A 71 -18.38 -2.36 -6.93
CA ASP A 71 -18.85 -3.28 -5.93
C ASP A 71 -17.97 -3.32 -4.67
N LEU A 72 -17.00 -2.41 -4.53
CA LEU A 72 -16.09 -2.36 -3.39
C LEU A 72 -16.20 -1.06 -2.59
N ALA A 73 -16.24 -1.19 -1.26
CA ALA A 73 -15.98 -0.11 -0.34
C ALA A 73 -14.49 -0.06 -0.02
N TYR A 74 -13.84 1.07 -0.34
CA TYR A 74 -12.39 1.24 -0.18
C TYR A 74 -12.00 2.06 1.05
N GLY A 75 -11.04 1.57 1.81
CA GLY A 75 -10.28 2.33 2.81
C GLY A 75 -8.80 2.34 2.44
N SER A 76 -8.09 3.40 2.80
CA SER A 76 -6.63 3.47 2.60
C SER A 76 -5.95 4.14 3.77
N CYS A 77 -4.83 3.57 4.24
CA CYS A 77 -3.90 4.24 5.12
C CYS A 77 -2.56 4.41 4.40
N VAL A 78 -2.12 5.65 4.22
CA VAL A 78 -0.74 5.92 3.82
C VAL A 78 0.11 5.86 5.07
N TYR A 79 1.01 4.89 5.15
CA TYR A 79 1.87 4.70 6.32
C TYR A 79 3.21 5.41 6.17
N ASP A 80 3.76 5.82 7.32
CA ASP A 80 5.11 6.32 7.51
C ASP A 80 5.68 5.75 8.81
N LEU A 81 6.73 4.94 8.65
CA LEU A 81 7.41 4.19 9.70
C LEU A 81 8.67 4.89 10.20
N VAL A 82 9.02 6.08 9.70
CA VAL A 82 10.25 6.78 10.09
C VAL A 82 10.28 7.02 11.60
N ALA A 83 9.15 7.43 12.18
CA ALA A 83 9.02 7.70 13.61
C ALA A 83 8.90 6.43 14.47
N GLY A 84 8.53 5.30 13.89
CA GLY A 84 8.37 4.03 14.60
C GLY A 84 7.31 3.11 13.98
N PRO A 85 7.10 1.93 14.61
CA PRO A 85 6.08 0.97 14.21
C PRO A 85 4.65 1.53 14.33
N LEU A 86 3.74 0.97 13.54
CA LEU A 86 2.31 1.24 13.60
C LEU A 86 1.54 0.01 14.09
N ASP A 87 0.49 0.24 14.88
CA ASP A 87 -0.56 -0.75 15.11
C ASP A 87 -1.59 -0.64 13.98
N VAL A 88 -1.87 -1.76 13.33
CA VAL A 88 -2.78 -1.85 12.20
C VAL A 88 -3.83 -2.91 12.51
N GLY A 89 -5.10 -2.54 12.35
CA GLY A 89 -6.21 -3.45 12.55
C GLY A 89 -7.36 -3.16 11.60
N ALA A 90 -8.07 -4.21 11.21
CA ALA A 90 -9.31 -4.09 10.44
C ALA A 90 -10.34 -5.11 10.90
N ARG A 91 -11.58 -4.65 11.07
CA ARG A 91 -12.70 -5.52 11.43
C ARG A 91 -13.34 -6.14 10.19
N VAL A 92 -13.88 -7.34 10.33
CA VAL A 92 -14.75 -7.92 9.29
C VAL A 92 -16.07 -7.15 9.19
N THR A 93 -16.72 -7.21 8.04
CA THR A 93 -18.06 -6.64 7.85
C THR A 93 -19.12 -7.50 8.56
N GLU A 94 -19.97 -6.87 9.37
CA GLU A 94 -21.06 -7.56 10.08
C GLU A 94 -22.09 -8.17 9.12
N GLY A 95 -22.61 -9.34 9.49
CA GLY A 95 -23.50 -10.13 8.63
C GLY A 95 -22.79 -10.84 7.47
N GLY A 96 -21.46 -10.86 7.49
CA GLY A 96 -20.64 -11.49 6.45
C GLY A 96 -20.30 -10.55 5.29
N GLY A 97 -19.45 -11.05 4.39
CA GLY A 97 -18.94 -10.30 3.24
C GLY A 97 -17.42 -10.31 3.20
N TYR A 98 -16.86 -10.40 2.00
CA TYR A 98 -15.42 -10.46 1.80
C TYR A 98 -14.77 -9.14 2.20
N THR A 99 -13.79 -9.21 3.10
CA THR A 99 -12.93 -8.08 3.50
C THR A 99 -11.48 -8.50 3.28
N SER A 100 -10.67 -7.62 2.69
CA SER A 100 -9.24 -7.86 2.50
C SER A 100 -8.42 -6.63 2.83
N LEU A 101 -7.30 -6.86 3.49
CA LEU A 101 -6.29 -5.87 3.76
C LEU A 101 -5.02 -6.22 2.99
N SER A 102 -4.47 -5.29 2.21
CA SER A 102 -3.23 -5.49 1.45
C SER A 102 -2.23 -4.39 1.78
N VAL A 103 -0.99 -4.77 2.07
CA VAL A 103 0.08 -3.85 2.45
C VAL A 103 1.06 -3.73 1.29
N PHE A 104 1.20 -2.52 0.77
CA PHE A 104 2.10 -2.22 -0.34
C PHE A 104 3.30 -1.40 0.12
N ALA A 105 4.49 -1.78 -0.34
CA ALA A 105 5.72 -1.01 -0.18
C ALA A 105 5.81 0.14 -1.20
N ALA A 106 6.74 1.08 -1.01
CA ALA A 106 6.91 2.25 -1.88
C ALA A 106 7.21 1.90 -3.34
N ASN A 107 7.74 0.70 -3.60
CA ASN A 107 8.00 0.18 -4.93
C ASN A 107 6.80 -0.55 -5.57
N SER A 108 5.60 -0.46 -4.97
CA SER A 108 4.36 -1.13 -5.38
C SER A 108 4.29 -2.64 -5.12
N ASP A 109 5.28 -3.23 -4.45
CA ASP A 109 5.22 -4.65 -4.07
C ASP A 109 4.18 -4.86 -2.96
N ASN A 110 3.37 -5.90 -3.12
CA ASN A 110 2.45 -6.34 -2.09
C ASN A 110 3.18 -7.26 -1.09
N ILE A 111 3.45 -6.76 0.11
CA ILE A 111 4.28 -7.42 1.10
C ILE A 111 3.47 -8.24 2.12
N ALA A 112 2.15 -8.01 2.21
CA ALA A 112 1.27 -8.79 3.08
C ALA A 112 -0.19 -8.68 2.62
N VAL A 113 -0.91 -9.78 2.70
CA VAL A 113 -2.35 -9.85 2.42
C VAL A 113 -3.04 -10.61 3.54
N PHE A 114 -4.16 -10.06 3.99
CA PHE A 114 -5.06 -10.70 4.93
C PHE A 114 -6.49 -10.61 4.40
N ASP A 115 -7.31 -11.62 4.69
CA ASP A 115 -8.71 -11.60 4.32
C ASP A 115 -9.61 -12.24 5.39
N SER A 116 -10.91 -11.99 5.28
CA SER A 116 -11.91 -12.51 6.20
C SER A 116 -12.14 -14.03 6.08
N LEU A 117 -11.63 -14.69 5.03
CA LEU A 117 -11.75 -16.14 4.88
C LEU A 117 -10.77 -16.86 5.80
N THR A 118 -9.57 -16.31 5.90
CA THR A 118 -8.49 -16.82 6.76
C THR A 118 -8.47 -16.17 8.14
N HIS A 119 -9.03 -14.96 8.26
CA HIS A 119 -9.09 -14.18 9.50
C HIS A 119 -10.54 -13.76 9.82
N PRO A 120 -11.43 -14.70 10.16
CA PRO A 120 -12.85 -14.42 10.38
C PRO A 120 -13.12 -13.50 11.58
N GLY A 121 -12.18 -13.40 12.53
CA GLY A 121 -12.26 -12.48 13.67
C GLY A 121 -11.75 -11.06 13.38
N GLY A 122 -11.30 -10.79 12.15
CA GLY A 122 -10.62 -9.55 11.79
C GLY A 122 -9.09 -9.70 11.79
N VAL A 123 -8.42 -8.64 11.36
CA VAL A 123 -6.97 -8.59 11.13
C VAL A 123 -6.35 -7.63 12.14
N GLY A 124 -5.21 -8.01 12.72
CA GLY A 124 -4.45 -7.16 13.63
C GLY A 124 -2.96 -7.49 13.60
N PHE A 125 -2.11 -6.52 13.31
CA PHE A 125 -0.65 -6.69 13.26
C PHE A 125 0.09 -5.38 13.50
N VAL A 126 1.37 -5.50 13.81
CA VAL A 126 2.31 -4.39 13.87
C VAL A 126 3.03 -4.26 12.53
N LEU A 127 2.99 -3.08 11.92
CA LEU A 127 3.80 -2.76 10.75
C LEU A 127 5.05 -2.02 11.18
N ALA A 128 6.22 -2.49 10.74
CA ALA A 128 7.50 -1.93 11.17
C ALA A 128 8.58 -2.04 10.09
N LEU A 129 9.62 -1.21 10.18
CA LEU A 129 10.84 -1.38 9.40
C LEU A 129 11.69 -2.54 9.94
N PRO A 130 12.58 -3.12 9.13
CA PRO A 130 13.66 -3.97 9.60
C PRO A 130 14.46 -3.28 10.72
N GLY A 131 14.74 -4.00 11.80
CA GLY A 131 15.48 -3.48 12.96
C GLY A 131 14.67 -2.66 13.96
N GLN A 132 13.42 -2.27 13.67
CA GLN A 132 12.58 -1.60 14.67
C GLN A 132 12.10 -2.59 15.74
N ALA A 133 12.22 -2.20 17.01
CA ALA A 133 11.70 -2.95 18.15
C ALA A 133 10.18 -3.03 18.08
N VAL A 134 9.64 -4.22 18.34
CA VAL A 134 8.21 -4.54 18.33
C VAL A 134 7.90 -5.50 19.47
N PRO A 135 6.66 -5.52 19.99
CA PRO A 135 6.24 -6.52 20.99
C PRO A 135 6.35 -7.94 20.44
N ALA A 136 6.80 -8.89 21.28
CA ALA A 136 7.00 -10.28 20.89
C ALA A 136 5.69 -11.08 20.74
N ASP A 137 4.59 -10.59 21.30
CA ASP A 137 3.27 -11.23 21.38
C ASP A 137 2.32 -10.81 20.25
N ARG A 138 2.77 -9.96 19.31
CA ARG A 138 1.96 -9.46 18.19
C ARG A 138 2.47 -10.04 16.88
N ALA A 139 1.56 -10.26 15.93
CA ALA A 139 1.93 -10.52 14.54
C ALA A 139 2.64 -9.28 13.96
N VAL A 140 3.73 -9.47 13.22
CA VAL A 140 4.56 -8.37 12.71
C VAL A 140 4.77 -8.52 11.20
N ILE A 141 4.51 -7.44 10.47
CA ILE A 141 4.89 -7.31 9.06
C ILE A 141 6.05 -6.34 8.95
N ARG A 142 7.12 -6.77 8.26
CA ARG A 142 8.30 -5.94 8.01
C ARG A 142 8.23 -5.33 6.62
N SER A 143 8.14 -4.00 6.55
CA SER A 143 8.14 -3.31 5.26
C SER A 143 9.57 -3.01 4.80
N PRO A 144 9.94 -3.31 3.54
CA PRO A 144 11.25 -2.95 3.00
C PRO A 144 11.40 -1.43 2.77
N SER A 145 10.33 -0.66 2.93
CA SER A 145 10.31 0.80 2.74
C SER A 145 9.63 1.51 3.90
N ALA A 146 10.11 2.72 4.24
CA ALA A 146 9.54 3.50 5.34
C ALA A 146 8.11 3.97 5.08
N ARG A 147 7.71 4.11 3.81
CA ARG A 147 6.38 4.57 3.42
C ARG A 147 5.74 3.59 2.45
N GLY A 148 4.41 3.63 2.39
CA GLY A 148 3.62 2.84 1.47
C GLY A 148 2.14 2.99 1.75
N ILE A 149 1.34 2.04 1.29
CA ILE A 149 -0.12 2.09 1.38
C ILE A 149 -0.63 0.78 1.95
N ILE A 150 -1.50 0.87 2.96
CA ILE A 150 -2.40 -0.22 3.35
C ILE A 150 -3.74 0.05 2.68
N LEU A 151 -4.26 -0.94 1.97
CA LEU A 151 -5.53 -0.86 1.26
C LEU A 151 -6.53 -1.84 1.89
N ASP A 152 -7.65 -1.30 2.37
CA ASP A 152 -8.83 -2.05 2.79
C ASP A 152 -9.82 -2.11 1.62
N ARG A 153 -10.25 -3.32 1.28
CA ARG A 153 -11.25 -3.58 0.23
C ARG A 153 -12.32 -4.50 0.78
N ARG A 154 -13.57 -4.04 0.72
CA ARG A 154 -14.73 -4.77 1.22
C ARG A 154 -15.77 -4.93 0.13
N LEU A 155 -16.28 -6.14 -0.04
CA LEU A 155 -17.37 -6.42 -0.97
C LEU A 155 -18.66 -5.71 -0.51
N ALA A 156 -19.17 -4.86 -1.37
CA ALA A 156 -20.31 -3.96 -1.14
C ALA A 156 -21.09 -3.70 -2.46
N PRO A 157 -21.74 -4.73 -3.06
CA PRO A 157 -22.39 -4.60 -4.36
C PRO A 157 -23.70 -3.79 -4.30
N THR A 158 -24.33 -3.67 -3.13
CA THR A 158 -25.54 -2.86 -2.93
C THR A 158 -25.30 -1.70 -1.96
N ALA A 159 -26.19 -0.71 -1.96
CA ALA A 159 -26.14 0.39 -1.01
C ALA A 159 -26.24 -0.07 0.46
N ALA A 160 -27.02 -1.12 0.73
CA ALA A 160 -27.12 -1.71 2.06
C ALA A 160 -25.81 -2.39 2.47
N ASP A 161 -25.14 -3.08 1.53
CA ASP A 161 -23.84 -3.71 1.80
C ASP A 161 -22.75 -2.66 2.02
N PHE A 162 -22.78 -1.57 1.24
CA PHE A 162 -21.89 -0.43 1.44
C PHE A 162 -22.10 0.20 2.82
N ALA A 163 -23.34 0.39 3.27
CA ALA A 163 -23.60 0.94 4.60
C ALA A 163 -23.03 0.04 5.72
N ARG A 164 -23.15 -1.28 5.60
CA ARG A 164 -22.56 -2.23 6.55
C ARG A 164 -21.03 -2.21 6.51
N ALA A 165 -20.45 -2.21 5.31
CA ALA A 165 -19.00 -2.11 5.12
C ALA A 165 -18.45 -0.77 5.65
N ASP A 166 -19.18 0.34 5.45
CA ASP A 166 -18.80 1.66 5.98
C ASP A 166 -18.86 1.67 7.50
N ALA A 167 -19.91 1.13 8.11
CA ALA A 167 -19.99 1.03 9.56
C ALA A 167 -18.83 0.23 10.15
N ALA A 168 -18.49 -0.92 9.55
CA ALA A 168 -17.41 -1.78 10.03
C ALA A 168 -16.02 -1.14 9.87
N ARG A 169 -15.72 -0.54 8.70
CA ARG A 169 -14.39 0.05 8.43
C ARG A 169 -14.08 1.27 9.28
N ARG A 170 -15.08 1.97 9.83
CA ARG A 170 -14.86 3.12 10.74
C ARG A 170 -14.12 2.75 12.03
N PHE A 171 -14.04 1.46 12.34
CA PHE A 171 -13.27 0.93 13.46
C PHE A 171 -11.87 0.43 13.07
N ASP A 172 -11.48 0.55 11.81
CA ASP A 172 -10.14 0.16 11.37
C ASP A 172 -9.09 1.11 11.96
N LEU A 173 -7.98 0.52 12.37
CA LEU A 173 -6.88 1.17 13.07
C LEU A 173 -5.67 1.23 12.17
N CYS A 174 -5.11 2.41 12.01
CA CYS A 174 -3.77 2.61 11.49
C CYS A 174 -3.21 3.77 12.30
N ALA A 175 -2.32 3.52 13.24
CA ALA A 175 -1.81 4.56 14.13
C ALA A 175 -0.43 4.20 14.68
N PRO A 176 0.40 5.20 15.07
CA PRO A 176 1.65 4.94 15.78
C PRO A 176 1.42 4.04 17.00
N MET A 177 2.28 3.04 17.19
CA MET A 177 2.24 2.26 18.41
C MET A 177 2.56 3.17 19.60
N VAL A 178 1.66 3.22 20.57
CA VAL A 178 1.97 3.84 21.86
C VAL A 178 3.03 2.96 22.52
N ARG A 179 4.21 3.53 22.82
CA ARG A 179 5.26 2.83 23.56
C ARG A 179 4.69 2.46 24.94
N THR A 180 4.34 1.19 25.14
CA THR A 180 4.21 0.64 26.48
C THR A 180 5.62 0.52 27.03
N VAL A 181 6.09 1.57 27.71
CA VAL A 181 7.29 1.48 28.55
C VAL A 181 6.96 0.46 29.62
N ARG A 182 7.65 -0.67 29.60
CA ARG A 182 7.64 -1.64 30.68
C ARG A 182 8.99 -1.62 31.34
#